data_AF-A0A093GA88-F1
#
_entry.id   AF-A0A093GA88-F1
#
_cell.length_a   1.000
_cell.length_b   1.000
_cell.length_c   1.000
_cell.angle_alpha   90.00
_cell.angle_beta   90.00
_cell.angle_gamma   90.00
#
_symmetry.space_group_name_H-M   'P 1'
#
loop_
_entity.id
_entity.type
_entity.pdbx_description
1 polymer ?
#
loop_
_entity_poly.entity_id
_entity_poly.type
_entity_poly.pdbx_seq_one_letter_code
_entity_poly.pdbx_strand_id
1 'polypeptide(L)'
;WVNSLQPARVTRWGGMISTPDAVLQAVIKRSLVESGCPTSIINELIENAHERSWPQGLATLETRQMNRRYYENYVAKRIPGKQAVVVMACENQHMGEDMVLEPGLVMIFAHGVEEI
;
A
#
# COMPACT_ATOMS: atom_id res chain seq x y z
N TRP A 1 14.11 5.33 6.11
CA TRP A 1 12.66 5.60 6.22
C TRP A 1 11.86 4.32 6.41
N VAL A 2 11.91 3.35 5.48
CA VAL A 2 11.13 2.10 5.62
C VAL A 2 11.40 1.38 6.96
N ASN A 3 12.66 1.27 7.37
CA ASN A 3 13.05 0.68 8.66
C ASN A 3 12.58 1.46 9.91
N SER A 4 12.12 2.70 9.77
CA SER A 4 11.56 3.48 10.89
C SER A 4 10.04 3.37 10.99
N LEU A 5 9.37 2.70 10.04
CA LEU A 5 7.93 2.47 10.09
C LEU A 5 7.61 1.19 10.87
N GLN A 6 6.45 1.17 11.53
CA GLN A 6 5.98 -0.01 12.22
C GLN A 6 5.54 -1.10 11.23
N PRO A 7 5.86 -2.38 11.45
CA PRO A 7 5.26 -3.48 10.72
C PRO A 7 3.73 -3.44 10.83
N ALA A 8 3.05 -3.86 9.77
CA ALA A 8 1.59 -3.90 9.74
C ALA A 8 1.09 -5.29 9.37
N ARG A 9 -0.02 -5.69 9.99
CA ARG A 9 -0.84 -6.82 9.53
C ARG A 9 -2.15 -6.31 8.98
N VAL A 10 -2.51 -6.74 7.76
CA VAL A 10 -3.81 -6.48 7.17
C VAL A 10 -4.71 -7.70 7.39
N THR A 11 -5.76 -7.55 8.18
CA THR A 11 -6.69 -8.64 8.53
C THR A 11 -7.93 -8.67 7.63
N ARG A 12 -8.21 -7.59 6.89
CA ARG A 12 -9.41 -7.46 6.04
C ARG A 12 -9.10 -6.89 4.66
N TRP A 13 -8.50 -7.72 3.81
CA TRP A 13 -8.18 -7.38 2.42
C TRP A 13 -9.38 -6.94 1.57
N GLY A 14 -10.58 -7.44 1.85
CA GLY A 14 -11.80 -7.00 1.16
C GLY A 14 -12.24 -5.56 1.48
N GLY A 15 -11.66 -4.94 2.51
CA GLY A 15 -11.90 -3.54 2.87
C GLY A 15 -10.98 -2.55 2.16
N MET A 16 -10.21 -3.00 1.16
CA MET A 16 -9.31 -2.18 0.37
C MET A 16 -10.08 -1.15 -0.46
N ILE A 17 -9.67 0.11 -0.39
CA ILE A 17 -10.18 1.22 -1.19
C ILE A 17 -9.29 1.34 -2.43
N SER A 18 -9.74 0.82 -3.56
CA SER A 18 -8.95 0.77 -4.80
C SER A 18 -9.02 2.05 -5.65
N THR A 19 -10.01 2.90 -5.39
CA THR A 19 -10.26 4.16 -6.10
C THR A 19 -10.31 5.34 -5.13
N PRO A 20 -9.24 5.62 -4.35
CA PRO A 20 -9.23 6.74 -3.43
C PRO A 20 -9.34 8.06 -4.18
N ASP A 21 -10.22 8.95 -3.71
CA ASP A 21 -10.35 10.29 -4.27
C ASP A 21 -9.13 11.17 -3.95
N ALA A 22 -9.07 12.34 -4.57
CA ALA A 22 -7.96 13.27 -4.42
C ALA A 22 -7.77 13.76 -2.96
N VAL A 23 -8.86 13.87 -2.19
CA VAL A 23 -8.80 14.32 -0.79
C VAL A 23 -8.14 13.23 0.07
N LEU A 24 -8.56 11.97 -0.10
CA LEU A 24 -7.99 10.84 0.60
C LEU A 24 -6.51 10.65 0.23
N GLN A 25 -6.17 10.76 -1.06
CA GLN A 25 -4.77 10.73 -1.51
C GLN A 25 -3.93 11.85 -0.86
N ALA A 26 -4.45 13.08 -0.77
CA ALA A 26 -3.76 14.19 -0.13
C ALA A 26 -3.54 13.96 1.38
N VAL A 27 -4.52 13.36 2.07
CA VAL A 27 -4.40 12.99 3.48
C VAL A 27 -3.31 11.93 3.69
N ILE A 28 -3.25 10.91 2.83
CA ILE A 28 -2.18 9.89 2.91
C ILE A 28 -0.82 10.50 2.59
N LYS A 29 -0.74 11.35 1.55
CA LYS A 29 0.48 12.07 1.18
C LYS A 29 1.05 12.87 2.34
N ARG A 30 0.19 13.62 3.04
CA ARG A 30 0.59 14.37 4.23
C ARG A 30 1.19 13.47 5.31
N SER A 31 0.55 12.33 5.62
CA SER A 31 1.09 11.39 6.62
C SER A 31 2.40 10.72 6.18
N LEU A 32 2.60 10.46 4.89
CA LEU A 32 3.90 10.00 4.38
C LEU A 32 4.98 11.07 4.58
N VAL A 33 4.70 12.33 4.24
CA VAL A 33 5.63 13.46 4.47
C VAL A 33 5.97 13.61 5.95
N GLU A 34 4.97 13.61 6.84
CA GLU A 34 5.14 13.71 8.29
C GLU A 34 5.95 12.53 8.86
N SER A 35 5.89 11.35 8.24
CA SER A 35 6.70 10.17 8.61
C SER A 35 8.16 10.22 8.13
N GLY A 36 8.55 11.25 7.38
CA GLY A 36 9.90 11.38 6.80
C GLY A 36 10.11 10.57 5.52
N CYS A 37 9.04 10.34 4.74
CA CYS A 37 9.16 9.68 3.43
C CYS A 37 10.06 10.51 2.49
N PRO A 38 11.00 9.89 1.74
CA PRO A 38 11.86 10.61 0.81
C PRO A 38 11.06 11.34 -0.27
N THR A 39 11.36 12.62 -0.49
CA THR A 39 10.65 13.47 -1.45
C THR A 39 10.73 12.95 -2.89
N SER A 40 11.77 12.19 -3.21
CA SER A 40 11.95 11.59 -4.53
C SER A 40 10.90 10.52 -4.87
N ILE A 41 10.27 9.88 -3.87
CA ILE A 41 9.34 8.76 -4.09
C ILE A 41 7.89 9.05 -3.66
N ILE A 42 7.64 10.11 -2.90
CA ILE A 42 6.30 10.39 -2.34
C ILE A 42 5.22 10.49 -3.43
N ASN A 43 5.50 11.17 -4.53
CA ASN A 43 4.50 11.36 -5.58
C ASN A 43 4.17 10.02 -6.26
N GLU A 44 5.19 9.23 -6.59
CA GLU A 44 5.03 7.90 -7.20
C GLU A 44 4.27 6.94 -6.27
N LEU A 45 4.56 6.93 -4.96
CA LEU A 45 3.82 6.13 -3.99
C LEU A 45 2.32 6.51 -3.92
N ILE A 46 2.00 7.80 -4.05
CA ILE A 46 0.62 8.28 -4.06
C ILE A 46 -0.09 7.99 -5.39
N GLU A 47 0.62 8.06 -6.51
CA GLU A 47 0.11 7.60 -7.80
C GLU A 47 -0.22 6.09 -7.74
N ASN A 48 0.66 5.30 -7.12
CA ASN A 48 0.50 3.87 -6.87
C ASN A 48 -0.48 3.55 -5.72
N ALA A 49 -1.26 4.53 -5.23
CA ALA A 49 -2.34 4.29 -4.27
C ALA A 49 -3.68 3.91 -4.92
N HIS A 50 -3.76 3.95 -6.25
CA HIS A 50 -4.99 3.79 -7.01
C HIS A 50 -4.85 2.67 -8.06
N GLU A 51 -5.91 1.89 -8.26
CA GLU A 51 -5.90 0.72 -9.15
C GLU A 51 -5.51 1.01 -10.61
N ARG A 52 -5.65 2.25 -11.09
CA ARG A 52 -5.22 2.66 -12.43
C ARG A 52 -3.71 2.59 -12.64
N SER A 53 -2.96 2.61 -11.54
CA SER A 53 -1.50 2.55 -11.51
C SER A 53 -0.99 1.29 -10.80
N TRP A 54 -1.88 0.37 -10.41
CA TRP A 54 -1.48 -0.88 -9.75
C TRP A 54 -0.98 -1.91 -10.76
N PRO A 55 -0.09 -2.83 -10.33
CA PRO A 55 0.36 -3.91 -11.18
C PRO A 55 -0.78 -4.92 -11.39
N GLN A 56 -0.60 -5.80 -12.39
CA GLN A 56 -1.67 -6.67 -12.90
C GLN A 56 -2.34 -7.50 -11.80
N GLY A 57 -1.57 -7.96 -10.81
CA GLY A 57 -2.02 -8.75 -9.66
C GLY A 57 -2.98 -8.03 -8.70
N LEU A 58 -3.21 -6.72 -8.86
CA LEU A 58 -4.19 -5.93 -8.09
C LEU A 58 -5.13 -5.07 -8.93
N ALA A 59 -4.88 -4.89 -10.23
CA ALA A 59 -5.52 -3.85 -11.04
C ALA A 59 -7.06 -3.95 -11.11
N THR A 60 -7.63 -5.17 -11.06
CA THR A 60 -9.08 -5.39 -11.20
C THR A 60 -9.71 -6.02 -9.95
N LEU A 61 -11.02 -5.84 -9.78
CA LEU A 61 -11.78 -6.50 -8.71
C LEU A 61 -11.66 -8.02 -8.77
N GLU A 62 -11.75 -8.60 -9.96
CA GLU A 62 -11.64 -10.05 -10.18
C GLU A 62 -10.28 -10.56 -9.72
N THR A 63 -9.19 -9.92 -10.18
CA THR A 63 -7.83 -10.28 -9.76
C THR A 63 -7.66 -10.15 -8.24
N ARG A 64 -8.20 -9.10 -7.62
CA ARG A 64 -8.14 -8.92 -6.17
C ARG A 64 -8.87 -9.99 -5.38
N GLN A 65 -9.99 -10.48 -5.90
CA GLN A 65 -10.70 -11.60 -5.28
C GLN A 65 -9.91 -12.91 -5.40
N MET A 66 -9.32 -13.16 -6.57
CA MET A 66 -8.48 -14.34 -6.83
C MET A 66 -7.22 -14.35 -5.95
N ASN A 67 -6.53 -13.21 -5.85
CA ASN A 67 -5.25 -13.07 -5.13
C ASN A 67 -5.42 -12.76 -3.63
N ARG A 68 -6.64 -12.72 -3.10
CA ARG A 68 -6.93 -12.28 -1.72
C ARG A 68 -6.06 -12.94 -0.66
N ARG A 69 -5.84 -14.25 -0.77
CA ARG A 69 -4.99 -15.01 0.18
C ARG A 69 -3.51 -14.76 -0.06
N TYR A 70 -3.12 -14.52 -1.32
CA TYR A 70 -1.73 -14.30 -1.69
C TYR A 70 -1.19 -12.97 -1.13
N TYR A 71 -2.06 -11.98 -0.95
CA TYR A 71 -1.71 -10.70 -0.32
C TYR A 71 -1.21 -10.83 1.13
N GLU A 72 -1.54 -11.91 1.84
CA GLU A 72 -1.02 -12.16 3.19
C GLU A 72 0.51 -12.33 3.23
N ASN A 73 1.13 -12.59 2.08
CA ASN A 73 2.59 -12.71 1.95
C ASN A 73 3.30 -11.36 1.81
N TYR A 74 2.58 -10.24 1.70
CA TYR A 74 3.22 -8.92 1.64
C TYR A 74 3.90 -8.57 2.97
N VAL A 75 5.10 -8.03 2.86
CA VAL A 75 5.75 -7.27 3.93
C VAL A 75 5.21 -5.83 3.86
N ALA A 76 4.34 -5.50 4.80
CA ALA A 76 3.65 -4.21 4.87
C ALA A 76 4.15 -3.38 6.07
N LYS A 77 4.29 -2.07 5.87
CA LYS A 77 4.54 -1.11 6.95
C LYS A 77 3.38 -0.15 7.11
N ARG A 78 3.03 0.19 8.34
CA ARG A 78 1.89 1.06 8.64
C ARG A 78 2.21 2.50 8.30
N ILE A 79 1.26 3.18 7.64
CA ILE A 79 1.28 4.65 7.55
C ILE A 79 0.75 5.21 8.88
N PRO A 80 1.53 6.03 9.61
CA PRO A 80 1.17 6.46 10.96
C PRO A 80 -0.21 7.11 11.06
N GLY A 81 -1.03 6.64 12.01
CA GLY A 81 -2.37 7.17 12.25
C GLY A 81 -3.35 7.00 11.09
N LYS A 82 -3.13 6.02 10.20
CA LYS A 82 -4.03 5.70 9.08
C LYS A 82 -4.38 4.21 9.04
N GLN A 83 -5.50 3.90 8.41
CA GLN A 83 -5.83 2.56 7.94
C GLN A 83 -5.24 2.39 6.53
N ALA A 84 -3.91 2.44 6.47
CA ALA A 84 -3.18 2.34 5.22
C ALA A 84 -1.79 1.77 5.47
N VAL A 85 -1.24 1.11 4.46
CA VAL A 85 0.10 0.52 4.49
C VAL A 85 0.88 0.92 3.25
N VAL A 86 2.20 0.93 3.39
CA VAL A 86 3.13 0.90 2.25
C VAL A 86 3.65 -0.52 2.08
N VAL A 87 3.75 -0.95 0.82
CA VAL A 87 4.37 -2.19 0.39
C VAL A 87 5.54 -1.81 -0.50
N MET A 88 6.75 -1.83 0.07
CA MET A 88 7.95 -1.35 -0.61
C MET A 88 8.56 -2.45 -1.46
N ALA A 89 8.96 -2.14 -2.70
CA ALA A 89 9.57 -3.11 -3.61
C ALA A 89 10.82 -3.78 -3.00
N CYS A 90 11.66 -2.99 -2.34
CA CYS A 90 12.88 -3.47 -1.70
C CYS A 90 12.66 -4.46 -0.55
N GLU A 91 11.47 -4.52 0.06
CA GLU A 91 11.10 -5.50 1.10
C GLU A 91 10.22 -6.64 0.56
N ASN A 92 9.83 -6.60 -0.73
CA ASN A 92 8.85 -7.51 -1.32
C ASN A 92 9.38 -8.20 -2.60
N GLN A 93 10.69 -8.38 -2.72
CA GLN A 93 11.33 -9.06 -3.86
C GLN A 93 10.93 -10.54 -4.00
N HIS A 94 10.39 -11.15 -2.94
CA HIS A 94 9.83 -12.51 -2.95
C HIS A 94 8.45 -12.59 -3.59
N MET A 95 7.77 -11.45 -3.75
CA MET A 95 6.49 -11.37 -4.46
C MET A 95 6.75 -11.34 -5.97
N GLY A 96 5.79 -11.81 -6.77
CA GLY A 96 5.86 -11.74 -8.23
C GLY A 96 5.97 -10.30 -8.76
N GLU A 97 6.57 -10.12 -9.93
CA GLU A 97 6.69 -8.81 -10.60
C GLU A 97 5.32 -8.17 -10.91
N ASP A 98 4.27 -8.98 -11.01
CA ASP A 98 2.89 -8.54 -11.20
C ASP A 98 2.21 -8.08 -9.89
N MET A 99 2.90 -8.17 -8.75
CA MET A 99 2.36 -7.87 -7.42
C MET A 99 2.94 -6.62 -6.78
N VAL A 100 4.08 -6.11 -7.27
CA VAL A 100 4.76 -4.94 -6.70
C VAL A 100 5.31 -4.05 -7.81
N LEU A 101 5.38 -2.75 -7.56
CA LEU A 101 6.02 -1.78 -8.44
C LEU A 101 7.15 -1.08 -7.69
N GLU A 102 8.17 -0.64 -8.42
CA GLU A 102 9.10 0.36 -7.90
C GLU A 102 8.40 1.73 -7.84
N PRO A 103 8.60 2.54 -6.78
CA PRO A 103 9.36 2.26 -5.56
C PRO A 103 8.57 1.44 -4.52
N GLY A 104 7.26 1.36 -4.70
CA GLY A 104 6.34 0.59 -3.86
C GLY A 104 4.89 0.90 -4.21
N LEU A 105 3.98 0.34 -3.41
CA LEU A 105 2.55 0.58 -3.48
C LEU A 105 2.04 1.17 -2.17
N VAL A 106 0.96 1.95 -2.27
CA VAL A 106 0.16 2.36 -1.11
C VAL A 106 -1.17 1.63 -1.19
N MET A 107 -1.58 0.98 -0.09
CA MET A 107 -2.88 0.34 0.00
C MET A 107 -3.66 0.97 1.15
N ILE A 108 -4.84 1.50 0.84
CA ILE A 108 -5.71 2.19 1.80
C ILE A 108 -6.89 1.27 2.10
N PHE A 109 -7.30 1.23 3.36
CA PHE A 109 -8.37 0.36 3.83
C PHE A 109 -9.39 1.16 4.63
N ALA A 110 -10.64 0.73 4.58
CA ALA A 110 -11.67 1.25 5.49
C ALA A 110 -11.39 0.85 6.95
N HIS A 111 -10.82 -0.35 7.17
CA HIS A 111 -10.51 -0.92 8.48
C HIS A 111 -9.65 -2.20 8.31
N GLY A 112 -9.08 -2.71 9.40
CA GLY A 112 -8.36 -3.99 9.43
C GLY A 112 -6.85 -3.89 9.25
N VAL A 113 -6.24 -2.71 9.43
CA VAL A 113 -4.79 -2.54 9.56
C VAL A 113 -4.41 -2.48 11.03
N GLU A 114 -3.58 -3.42 11.46
CA GLU A 114 -3.09 -3.59 12.84
C GLU A 114 -1.56 -3.48 12.88
N GLU A 115 -1.01 -3.01 14.01
CA GLU A 115 0.44 -3.04 14.29
C GLU A 115 0.83 -4.41 14.86
N ILE A 116 2.09 -4.81 14.66
CA ILE A 116 2.68 -6.06 15.16
C ILE A 116 3.82 -5.74 16.12
#